data_AF-A0A3D6BU39-F1
#
_entry.id   AF-A0A3D6BU39-F1
#
_cell.length_a   1.000
_cell.length_b   1.000
_cell.length_c   1.000
_cell.angle_alpha   90.00
_cell.angle_beta   90.00
_cell.angle_gamma   90.00
#
_symmetry.space_group_name_H-M   'P 1'
#
loop_
_entity.id
_entity.type
_entity.pdbx_description
1 polymer ?
#
loop_
_entity_poly.entity_id
_entity_poly.type
_entity_poly.pdbx_seq_one_letter_code
_entity_poly.pdbx_strand_id
1 'polypeptide(L)'
;MTYLKLAAFVFIVCLLSCKTDKKEEPAIAEAPEFKIDYEKFTLDNGLEVILHEDHSDPLIAVATMMHVGSNREEPGKTGFA
;
A
#
# COMPACT_ATOMS: atom_id res chain seq x y z
N MET A 1 -17.90 0.09 -56.09
CA MET A 1 -18.13 1.32 -55.29
C MET A 1 -19.17 1.13 -54.18
N THR A 2 -20.10 0.18 -54.30
CA THR A 2 -21.13 -0.14 -53.28
C THR A 2 -20.55 -0.75 -51.99
N TYR A 3 -19.58 -1.66 -52.10
CA TYR A 3 -18.92 -2.28 -50.92
C TYR A 3 -18.07 -1.31 -50.09
N LEU A 4 -17.45 -0.31 -50.74
CA LEU A 4 -16.68 0.72 -50.04
C LEU A 4 -17.58 1.66 -49.23
N LYS A 5 -18.79 1.95 -49.74
CA LYS A 5 -19.82 2.70 -49.01
C LYS A 5 -20.41 1.89 -47.86
N LEU A 6 -20.61 0.58 -48.03
CA LEU A 6 -21.12 -0.32 -46.99
C LEU A 6 -20.09 -0.50 -45.86
N ALA A 7 -18.80 -0.65 -46.19
CA ALA A 7 -17.71 -0.71 -45.21
C ALA A 7 -17.57 0.60 -44.43
N ALA A 8 -17.67 1.76 -45.10
CA ALA A 8 -17.64 3.06 -44.44
C ALA A 8 -18.85 3.26 -43.50
N PHE A 9 -20.03 2.77 -43.89
CA PHE A 9 -21.24 2.86 -43.05
C PHE A 9 -21.15 1.98 -41.81
N VAL A 10 -20.64 0.75 -41.92
CA VAL A 10 -20.39 -0.15 -40.77
C VAL A 10 -19.33 0.44 -39.83
N PHE A 11 -18.28 1.05 -40.37
CA PHE A 11 -17.23 1.68 -39.56
C PHE A 11 -17.75 2.90 -38.78
N ILE A 12 -18.62 3.71 -39.40
CA ILE A 12 -19.29 4.85 -38.74
C ILE A 12 -20.25 4.39 -37.63
N VAL A 13 -20.99 3.30 -37.85
CA VAL A 13 -21.89 2.71 -36.83
C VAL A 13 -21.10 2.13 -35.66
N CYS A 14 -19.94 1.49 -35.91
CA CYS A 14 -19.04 1.03 -34.85
C CYS A 14 -18.47 2.19 -34.01
N LEU A 15 -18.10 3.30 -34.64
CA LEU A 15 -17.59 4.48 -33.94
C LEU A 15 -18.68 5.19 -33.12
N LEU A 16 -19.94 5.16 -33.58
CA LEU A 16 -21.09 5.70 -32.83
C LEU A 16 -21.56 4.79 -31.68
N SER A 17 -21.32 3.49 -31.75
CA SER A 17 -21.72 2.53 -30.71
C SER A 17 -20.72 2.41 -29.56
N CYS A 18 -19.52 3.00 -29.67
CA CYS A 18 -18.65 3.28 -28.52
C CYS A 18 -19.02 4.64 -27.90
N LYS A 19 -20.27 4.79 -27.47
CA LYS A 19 -20.54 5.75 -26.40
C LYS A 19 -20.11 5.06 -25.12
N THR A 20 -18.98 5.53 -24.60
CA THR A 20 -18.42 5.19 -23.30
C THR A 20 -19.54 5.23 -22.26
N ASP A 21 -19.97 4.06 -21.78
CA ASP A 21 -20.61 3.97 -20.48
C ASP A 21 -19.58 4.50 -19.48
N LYS A 22 -19.68 5.78 -19.14
CA LYS A 22 -19.13 6.27 -17.89
C LYS A 22 -19.89 5.51 -16.81
N LYS A 23 -19.39 4.34 -16.43
CA LYS A 23 -19.59 3.85 -15.07
C LYS A 23 -19.07 4.98 -14.19
N GLU A 24 -19.97 5.73 -13.59
CA GLU A 24 -19.67 6.43 -12.35
C GLU A 24 -19.29 5.34 -11.35
N GLU A 25 -18.00 5.01 -11.37
CA GLU A 25 -17.37 4.35 -10.24
C GLU A 25 -17.61 5.29 -9.06
N PRO A 26 -18.23 4.81 -7.97
CA PRO A 26 -18.54 5.67 -6.85
C PRO A 26 -17.23 6.34 -6.45
N ALA A 27 -17.22 7.66 -6.41
CA ALA A 27 -16.08 8.41 -5.88
C ALA A 27 -15.84 7.87 -4.48
N ILE A 28 -14.83 7.01 -4.34
CA ILE A 28 -14.32 6.61 -3.04
C ILE A 28 -13.80 7.93 -2.48
N ALA A 29 -14.56 8.52 -1.56
CA ALA A 29 -14.08 9.67 -0.81
C ALA A 29 -12.70 9.29 -0.31
N GLU A 30 -11.66 10.03 -0.71
CA GLU A 30 -10.30 9.78 -0.29
C GLU A 30 -10.32 9.66 1.23
N ALA A 31 -10.00 8.46 1.73
CA ALA A 31 -9.91 8.24 3.16
C ALA A 31 -8.87 9.25 3.68
N PRO A 32 -9.12 9.90 4.83
CA PRO A 32 -8.15 10.82 5.39
C PRO A 32 -6.81 10.08 5.49
N GLU A 33 -5.77 10.68 4.92
CA GLU A 33 -4.43 10.12 4.90
C GLU A 33 -3.97 9.94 6.37
N PHE A 34 -3.87 8.68 6.80
CA PHE A 34 -3.44 8.39 8.16
C PHE A 34 -1.92 8.55 8.25
N LYS A 35 -1.49 9.65 8.85
CA LYS A 35 -0.09 9.98 9.05
C LYS A 35 0.22 10.07 10.55
N ILE A 36 1.26 9.35 10.98
CA ILE A 36 1.86 9.47 12.31
C ILE A 36 3.24 10.06 12.13
N ASP A 37 3.54 11.15 12.83
CA ASP A 37 4.89 11.73 12.82
C ASP A 37 5.80 10.94 13.77
N TYR A 38 7.01 10.63 13.31
CA TYR A 38 8.03 9.94 14.08
C TYR A 38 9.42 10.33 13.58
N GLU A 39 10.42 10.20 14.45
CA GLU A 39 11.82 10.29 14.10
C GLU A 39 12.41 8.90 13.89
N LYS A 40 13.28 8.77 12.91
CA LYS A 40 14.01 7.54 12.63
C LYS A 40 15.50 7.83 12.59
N PHE A 41 16.27 7.13 13.41
CA PHE A 41 17.72 7.26 13.45
C PHE A 41 18.39 5.94 13.81
N THR A 42 19.69 5.88 13.60
CA THR A 42 20.53 4.71 13.92
C THR A 42 21.59 5.13 14.92
N LEU A 43 21.72 4.35 15.99
CA LEU A 43 22.73 4.54 17.01
C LEU A 43 24.11 4.05 16.54
N ASP A 44 25.17 4.46 17.23
CA ASP A 44 26.56 4.06 16.91
C ASP A 44 26.78 2.53 16.94
N ASN A 45 25.97 1.81 17.72
CA ASN A 45 25.99 0.34 17.79
C ASN A 45 25.15 -0.35 16.70
N GLY A 46 24.55 0.41 15.78
CA GLY A 46 23.74 -0.09 14.68
C GLY A 46 22.27 -0.35 15.00
N LEU A 47 21.79 -0.07 16.21
CA LEU A 47 20.36 -0.19 16.52
C LEU A 47 19.56 0.90 15.78
N GLU A 48 18.50 0.47 15.09
CA GLU A 48 17.52 1.36 14.50
C GLU A 48 16.48 1.75 15.57
N VAL A 49 16.25 3.05 15.72
CA VAL A 49 15.30 3.62 16.66
C VAL A 49 14.20 4.34 15.89
N ILE A 50 12.96 4.07 16.26
CA ILE A 50 11.78 4.80 15.84
C ILE A 50 11.22 5.48 17.10
N LEU A 51 11.23 6.81 17.11
CA LEU A 51 10.76 7.62 18.24
C LEU A 51 9.50 8.38 17.84
N HIS A 52 8.42 8.16 18.59
CA HIS A 52 7.20 8.95 18.50
C HIS A 52 7.01 9.67 19.84
N GLU A 53 6.95 11.00 19.81
CA GLU A 53 6.71 11.83 20.99
C GLU A 53 5.28 12.35 20.97
N ASP A 54 4.56 12.10 22.08
CA ASP A 54 3.21 12.61 22.32
C ASP A 54 3.10 13.08 23.78
N HIS A 55 2.54 14.27 23.98
CA HIS A 55 2.36 14.90 25.30
C HIS A 55 0.90 14.84 25.80
N SER A 56 0.04 14.06 25.14
CA SER A 56 -1.35 13.86 25.54
C SER A 56 -1.48 13.18 26.91
N ASP A 57 -0.58 12.25 27.23
CA ASP A 57 -0.52 11.49 28.48
C ASP A 57 0.91 11.39 29.03
N PRO A 58 1.12 11.37 30.37
CA PRO A 58 2.44 11.19 30.97
C PRO A 58 2.85 9.71 30.99
N LEU A 59 2.89 9.06 29.83
CA LEU A 59 3.20 7.64 29.65
C LEU A 59 4.43 7.44 28.77
N ILE A 60 5.22 6.42 29.08
CA ILE A 60 6.34 5.96 28.24
C ILE A 60 6.12 4.49 27.89
N ALA A 61 6.18 4.17 26.60
CA ALA A 61 6.16 2.80 26.08
C ALA A 61 7.45 2.52 25.30
N VAL A 62 8.05 1.35 25.54
CA VAL A 62 9.26 0.91 24.84
C VAL A 62 9.06 -0.52 24.37
N ALA A 63 9.34 -0.76 23.09
CA ALA A 63 9.40 -2.09 22.51
C ALA A 63 10.76 -2.28 21.86
N THR A 64 11.36 -3.44 22.06
CA THR A 64 12.60 -3.84 21.37
C THR A 64 12.30 -5.07 20.54
N MET A 65 12.59 -4.99 19.25
CA MET A 65 12.48 -6.12 18.33
C MET A 65 13.88 -6.57 17.94
N MET A 66 14.10 -7.87 17.94
CA MET A 66 15.34 -8.46 17.48
C MET A 66 15.06 -9.27 16.23
N HIS A 67 15.95 -9.18 15.25
CA HIS A 67 15.84 -9.96 14.01
C HIS A 67 16.36 -11.40 14.21
N VAL A 68 15.80 -12.10 15.18
CA VAL A 68 16.06 -13.52 15.50
C VAL A 68 14.73 -14.19 15.91
N GLY A 69 14.72 -15.51 15.98
CA GLY A 69 13.54 -16.29 16.36
C GLY A 69 13.77 -17.77 16.13
N SER A 70 12.72 -18.59 16.31
CA SER A 70 12.82 -20.06 16.30
C SER A 70 13.38 -20.66 14.99
N ASN A 71 13.31 -19.92 13.87
CA ASN A 71 13.93 -20.33 12.60
C ASN A 71 15.47 -20.45 12.67
N ARG A 72 16.11 -19.93 13.74
CA ARG A 72 17.56 -20.00 13.95
C ARG A 72 17.96 -20.99 15.06
N GLU A 73 17.05 -21.87 15.49
CA GLU A 73 17.35 -22.89 16.51
C GLU A 73 18.15 -24.07 15.94
N GLU A 74 18.94 -24.71 16.80
CA GLU A 74 19.65 -25.94 16.44
C GLU A 74 18.69 -27.15 16.53
N PRO A 75 18.76 -28.11 15.59
CA PRO A 75 18.01 -29.35 15.70
C PRO A 75 18.24 -30.05 17.05
N GLY A 76 17.15 -30.37 17.75
CA GLY A 76 17.21 -30.96 19.09
C GLY A 76 17.42 -29.96 20.24
N LYS A 77 17.47 -28.65 19.96
CA LYS A 77 17.50 -27.57 20.96
C LYS A 77 16.40 -26.54 20.67
N THR A 78 15.17 -26.91 20.99
CA THR A 78 13.98 -26.09 20.68
C THR A 78 13.49 -25.27 21.87
N GLY A 79 12.91 -24.08 21.60
CA GLY A 79 12.29 -23.21 22.62
C GLY A 79 13.27 -22.27 23.34
N PHE A 80 14.40 -21.98 22.71
CA PHE A 80 15.43 -21.07 23.23
C PHE A 80 15.26 -19.64 22.73
N ALA A 81 14.69 -19.49 21.54
CA ALA A 81 14.39 -18.20 20.93
C ALA A 81 13.00 -17.68 21.35
#